data_AF-A0A4Q1JVC6-F1
#
_entry.id   AF-A0A4Q1JVC6-F1
#
_cell.length_a   1.000
_cell.length_b   1.000
_cell.length_c   1.000
_cell.angle_alpha   90.00
_cell.angle_beta   90.00
_cell.angle_gamma   90.00
#
_symmetry.space_group_name_H-M   'P 1'
#
loop_
_entity.id
_entity.type
_entity.pdbx_description
1 polymer ?
#
loop_
_entity_poly.entity_id
_entity_poly.type
_entity_poly.pdbx_seq_one_letter_code
_entity_poly.pdbx_strand_id
1 'polypeptide(L)'
;MVGEIENWNNGWYGISLGLTAKEIDRLIVLLNELRNDPEQHFHISADCSGEGGIGDIEIYVDEYSAPGNLRVKGLALEPGMDVPVGGA
;
A
#
# COMPACT_ATOMS: atom_id res chain seq x y z
N MET A 1 -5.14 -8.05 9.70
CA MET A 1 -4.95 -6.78 9.00
C MET A 1 -6.20 -5.95 9.19
N VAL A 2 -6.08 -4.62 9.27
CA VAL A 2 -7.20 -3.67 9.30
C VAL A 2 -7.06 -2.75 8.10
N GLY A 3 -8.18 -2.45 7.43
CA GLY A 3 -8.22 -1.51 6.31
C GLY A 3 -9.24 -0.41 6.56
N GLU A 4 -8.83 0.84 6.38
CA GLU A 4 -9.68 2.02 6.58
C GLU A 4 -9.66 2.91 5.33
N ILE A 5 -10.83 3.41 4.94
CA ILE A 5 -10.97 4.41 3.88
C ILE A 5 -11.41 5.74 4.49
N GLU A 6 -10.68 6.81 4.17
CA GLU A 6 -10.99 8.17 4.62
C GLU A 6 -11.39 9.01 3.42
N ASN A 7 -12.53 9.71 3.50
CA ASN A 7 -12.92 10.70 2.52
C ASN A 7 -12.37 12.07 2.93
N TRP A 8 -11.44 12.63 2.14
CA TRP A 8 -10.85 13.94 2.42
C TRP A 8 -11.74 15.12 2.00
N ASN A 9 -12.96 14.86 1.51
CA ASN A 9 -13.97 15.84 1.10
C ASN A 9 -13.51 16.81 0.01
N ASN A 10 -12.54 16.39 -0.80
CA ASN A 10 -11.96 17.18 -1.90
C ASN A 10 -11.82 16.37 -3.21
N GLY A 11 -12.53 15.24 -3.30
CA GLY A 11 -12.45 14.31 -4.43
C GLY A 11 -11.40 13.21 -4.29
N TRP A 12 -10.55 13.26 -3.27
CA TRP A 12 -9.56 12.23 -2.95
C TRP A 12 -9.95 11.41 -1.73
N TYR A 13 -9.49 10.16 -1.71
CA TYR A 13 -9.65 9.23 -0.61
C TYR A 13 -8.29 8.75 -0.13
N GLY A 14 -8.13 8.63 1.18
CA GLY A 14 -7.02 7.95 1.82
C GLY A 14 -7.36 6.49 2.06
N ILE A 15 -6.35 5.61 1.94
CA ILE A 15 -6.42 4.21 2.37
C ILE A 15 -5.32 3.99 3.40
N SER A 16 -5.69 3.46 4.56
CA SER A 16 -4.76 3.08 5.63
C SER A 16 -4.84 1.58 5.87
N LEU A 17 -3.68 0.92 5.97
CA LEU A 17 -3.57 -0.50 6.31
C LEU A 17 -2.82 -0.65 7.64
N GLY A 18 -3.46 -1.28 8.61
CA GLY A 18 -2.85 -1.72 9.86
C GLY A 18 -2.40 -3.17 9.77
N LEU A 19 -1.11 -3.43 9.94
CA LEU A 19 -0.51 -4.76 9.78
C LEU A 19 0.11 -5.27 11.07
N THR A 20 -0.03 -6.57 11.32
CA THR A 20 0.77 -7.29 12.31
C THR A 20 2.17 -7.58 11.78
N ALA A 21 3.14 -7.84 12.66
CA ALA A 21 4.51 -8.22 12.26
C ALA A 21 4.54 -9.42 11.28
N LYS A 22 3.70 -10.42 11.53
CA LYS A 22 3.57 -11.60 10.65
C LYS A 22 3.05 -11.24 9.25
N GLU A 23 2.14 -10.28 9.16
CA GLU A 23 1.62 -9.81 7.88
C GLU A 23 2.67 -8.99 7.13
N ILE A 24 3.49 -8.21 7.84
CA ILE A 24 4.65 -7.54 7.26
C ILE A 24 5.61 -8.56 6.65
N ASP A 25 5.98 -9.62 7.39
CA ASP A 25 6.84 -10.68 6.87
C ASP A 25 6.25 -11.33 5.62
N ARG A 26 4.93 -11.57 5.60
CA ARG A 26 4.25 -12.13 4.43
C ARG A 26 4.29 -11.18 3.23
N LEU A 27 4.07 -9.88 3.44
CA LEU A 27 4.16 -8.89 2.37
C LEU A 27 5.57 -8.77 1.81
N ILE A 28 6.60 -8.81 2.65
CA ILE A 28 8.00 -8.82 2.20
C ILE A 28 8.25 -9.99 1.25
N VAL A 29 7.77 -11.19 1.59
CA VAL A 29 7.88 -12.36 0.70
C VAL A 29 7.16 -12.11 -0.62
N LEU A 30 5.90 -11.68 -0.59
CA LEU A 30 5.10 -11.44 -1.80
C LEU A 30 5.72 -10.36 -2.71
N LEU A 31 6.24 -9.28 -2.14
CA LEU A 31 6.94 -8.23 -2.90
C LEU A 31 8.23 -8.74 -3.53
N ASN A 32 8.97 -9.63 -2.86
CA ASN A 32 10.13 -10.28 -3.45
C ASN A 32 9.73 -11.23 -4.59
N GLU A 33 8.60 -11.93 -4.49
CA GLU A 33 8.07 -12.74 -5.59
C GLU A 33 7.75 -11.88 -6.81
N LEU A 34 7.04 -10.76 -6.64
CA LEU A 34 6.75 -9.83 -7.76
C LEU A 34 8.02 -9.30 -8.42
N ARG A 35 9.09 -9.08 -7.64
CA ARG A 35 10.38 -8.67 -8.18
C ARG A 35 11.03 -9.75 -9.04
N ASN A 36 10.83 -11.02 -8.70
CA ASN A 36 11.43 -12.17 -9.39
C ASN A 36 10.60 -12.63 -10.59
N ASP A 37 9.27 -12.49 -10.52
CA ASP A 37 8.32 -12.82 -11.57
C ASP A 37 7.33 -11.64 -11.75
N PRO A 38 7.68 -10.64 -12.59
CA PRO A 38 6.87 -9.44 -12.81
C PRO A 38 5.50 -9.69 -13.44
N GLU A 39 5.23 -10.89 -13.96
CA GLU A 39 3.92 -11.26 -14.50
C GLU A 39 2.91 -11.62 -13.39
N GLN A 40 3.37 -11.78 -12.14
CA GLN A 40 2.51 -12.06 -11.00
C GLN A 40 1.86 -10.80 -10.42
N HIS A 41 0.84 -11.04 -9.60
CA HIS A 41 0.19 -10.05 -8.74
C HIS A 41 -0.30 -10.75 -7.47
N PHE A 42 -0.63 -9.96 -6.44
CA PHE A 42 -1.31 -10.48 -5.27
C PHE A 42 -2.35 -9.50 -4.76
N HIS A 43 -3.28 -10.02 -3.96
CA HIS A 43 -4.41 -9.27 -3.43
C HIS A 43 -4.39 -9.24 -1.91
N ILE A 44 -4.91 -8.13 -1.37
CA ILE A 44 -5.38 -7.99 0.00
C ILE A 44 -6.89 -7.79 -0.08
N SER A 45 -7.66 -8.82 0.25
CA SER A 45 -9.12 -8.82 0.08
C SER A 45 -9.85 -8.90 1.42
N ALA A 46 -10.99 -8.23 1.52
CA ALA A 46 -11.92 -8.40 2.62
C ALA A 46 -12.75 -9.68 2.46
N ASP A 47 -13.39 -10.11 3.54
CA ASP A 47 -14.43 -11.15 3.48
C ASP A 47 -15.78 -10.63 2.92
N CYS A 48 -15.84 -9.33 2.60
CA CYS A 48 -17.00 -8.61 2.07
C CYS A 48 -18.27 -8.78 2.92
N SER A 49 -18.10 -8.91 4.24
CA SER A 49 -19.21 -8.99 5.19
C SER A 49 -19.44 -7.66 5.93
N GLY A 50 -20.69 -7.39 6.33
CA GLY A 50 -21.03 -6.21 7.13
C GLY A 50 -21.24 -4.92 6.34
N GLU A 51 -20.93 -3.79 6.97
CA GLU A 51 -20.98 -2.47 6.32
C GLU A 51 -19.84 -2.36 5.29
N GLY A 52 -20.15 -1.81 4.11
CA GLY A 52 -19.20 -1.73 3.00
C GLY A 52 -17.92 -0.93 3.31
N GLY A 53 -16.87 -1.17 2.53
CA GLY A 53 -15.56 -0.56 2.72
C GLY A 53 -14.57 -0.98 1.63
N ILE A 54 -13.32 -1.23 2.02
CA ILE A 54 -12.29 -1.76 1.12
C ILE A 54 -12.62 -3.23 0.81
N GLY A 55 -12.92 -3.53 -0.45
CA GLY A 55 -13.18 -4.91 -0.89
C GLY A 55 -11.91 -5.65 -1.30
N ASP A 56 -11.04 -4.98 -2.05
CA ASP A 56 -9.81 -5.56 -2.61
C ASP A 56 -8.75 -4.49 -2.85
N ILE A 57 -7.49 -4.84 -2.62
CA ILE A 57 -6.31 -4.06 -3.02
C ILE A 57 -5.39 -5.02 -3.78
N GLU A 58 -5.19 -4.74 -5.07
CA GLU A 58 -4.26 -5.46 -5.93
C GLU A 58 -2.90 -4.77 -5.97
N ILE A 59 -1.83 -5.57 -5.89
CA ILE A 59 -0.45 -5.14 -6.05
C ILE A 59 0.18 -5.95 -7.18
N TYR A 60 0.70 -5.24 -8.18
CA TYR A 60 1.32 -5.81 -9.38
C TYR A 60 2.53 -4.96 -9.83
N VAL A 61 3.32 -5.47 -10.77
CA VAL A 61 4.39 -4.71 -11.42
C VAL A 61 3.83 -4.02 -12.66
N ASP A 62 3.83 -2.68 -12.66
CA ASP A 62 3.35 -1.90 -13.79
C ASP A 62 4.28 -2.00 -15.01
N GLU A 63 3.71 -1.97 -16.21
CA GLU A 63 4.48 -1.91 -17.45
C GLU A 63 4.99 -0.47 -17.66
N TYR A 64 6.30 -0.34 -17.90
CA TYR A 64 7.13 0.89 -17.87
C TYR A 64 6.71 2.11 -18.74
N SER A 65 5.49 2.18 -19.28
CA SER A 65 5.09 3.21 -20.26
C SER A 65 4.09 4.26 -19.77
N ALA A 66 3.42 4.07 -18.62
CA ALA A 66 2.45 5.03 -18.11
C ALA A 66 3.03 5.90 -16.97
N PRO A 67 2.66 7.20 -16.90
CA PRO A 67 2.99 8.01 -15.72
C PRO A 67 2.14 7.55 -14.52
N GLY A 68 2.80 7.06 -13.48
CA GLY A 68 2.14 6.70 -12.22
C GLY A 68 1.44 7.90 -11.55
N ASN A 69 0.31 7.64 -10.90
CA ASN A 69 -0.49 8.64 -10.18
C ASN A 69 -0.17 8.70 -8.67
N LEU A 70 0.67 7.80 -8.16
CA LEU A 70 1.11 7.72 -6.76
C LEU A 70 2.63 7.82 -6.65
N ARG A 71 3.14 8.15 -5.45
CA ARG A 71 4.58 8.25 -5.16
C ARG A 71 4.89 7.57 -3.83
N VAL A 72 5.97 6.80 -3.79
CA VAL A 72 6.50 6.25 -2.52
C VAL A 72 7.15 7.38 -1.73
N LYS A 73 6.78 7.49 -0.45
CA LYS A 73 7.40 8.39 0.52
C LYS A 73 8.06 7.57 1.63
N GLY A 74 9.02 8.18 2.31
CA GLY A 74 9.66 7.58 3.48
C GLY A 74 8.76 7.53 4.71
N LEU A 75 9.34 7.13 5.83
CA LEU A 75 8.66 7.07 7.12
C LEU A 75 8.06 8.43 7.50
N ALA A 76 6.90 8.40 8.16
CA ALA A 76 6.32 9.60 8.76
C ALA A 76 7.27 10.15 9.82
N LEU A 77 7.51 11.45 9.76
CA LEU A 77 8.29 12.17 10.77
C LEU A 77 7.33 12.84 11.74
N GLU A 78 7.67 12.79 13.03
CA GLU A 78 6.98 13.61 14.01
C GLU A 78 7.21 15.10 13.71
N PRO A 79 6.27 16.00 14.07
CA PRO A 79 6.45 17.43 13.92
C PRO A 79 7.75 17.90 14.60
N GLY A 80 8.65 18.53 13.84
CA GLY A 80 9.93 19.05 14.34
C GLY A 80 11.12 18.10 14.23
N MET A 81 10.94 16.89 13.70
CA MET A 81 12.05 16.02 13.33
C MET A 81 12.65 16.46 11.99
N ASP A 82 13.98 16.60 11.94
CA ASP A 82 14.69 16.87 10.69
C ASP A 82 14.50 15.72 9.69
N VAL A 83 14.34 16.06 8.41
CA VAL A 83 14.23 15.07 7.34
C VAL A 83 15.57 14.34 7.20
N PRO A 84 15.64 13.01 7.37
CA PRO A 84 16.85 12.27 7.08
C PRO A 84 17.17 12.44 5.59
N VAL A 85 18.35 12.99 5.29
CA VAL A 85 18.83 13.12 3.92
C VAL A 85 19.21 11.73 3.43
N GLY A 86 18.30 11.00 2.79
CA GLY A 86 18.65 9.76 2.09
C GLY A 86 17.50 8.81 1.77
N GLY A 87 17.26 8.60 0.48
CA GLY A 87 16.41 7.56 -0.06
C GLY A 87 16.13 7.80 -1.55
N ALA A 88 17.17 7.70 -2.37
CA ALA A 88 17.05 7.65 -3.83
C ALA A 88 16.55 6.27 -4.28
#